data_AF-A0AAW7EEN1-F1
#
_entry.id   AF-A0AAW7EEN1-F1
#
_cell.length_a   1.000
_cell.length_b   1.000
_cell.length_c   1.000
_cell.angle_alpha   90.00
_cell.angle_beta   90.00
_cell.angle_gamma   90.00
#
_symmetry.space_group_name_H-M   'P 1'
#
loop_
_entity.id
_entity.type
_entity.pdbx_description
1 polymer ?
#
loop_
_entity_poly.entity_id
_entity_poly.type
_entity_poly.pdbx_seq_one_letter_code
_entity_poly.pdbx_strand_id
1 'polypeptide(L)'
;MIETSLPWLRVQLGDVVPYGKTEKCELSDVTGNTWVLELEDIEKDSSKIIQRLDATARPFKSTKNKFRKGDVLYGKLRPYLNKVVIADSSGVCSTEIMPLNAEPFIDNRYLFYWLKTEVFIDFVNSVSYGVNMPRLGTKDGLAAPFIVAPLAEQKVIADKLDTLLVQVDAIKARLERIPEILKTFRQSILTAAVSGKLTEGWRLKNKLSNVVVKQNINLPKLTPNEHYLEHVEGWQWVRLGSVVSLINGDRGKNYPNKNEYVKDGIPFINTGHINSDGTLSDERMNFISKTKFDSLSGGKTKSTDLVYCLRGATMGKTARVHYKIGAIASSLVIIRPSDYIDRDFAYYFLISPPAKDLINEFDNGSAQPNLSAKSLSTYPLQLPSFKEQIEIVSRVEEMFNFSSLAEAKAKTALERVNKITQSILAKAFRGELTADWRAANPDLISEEKSAEALLEKIKAEREAIEKQPKPVRSVIKKNTGGRMSKQIIKVVEALKQAGKPLSGQQLLAAAGYPSDSSTEQLEQFFLDIRDALTIEESIVKLERGGDSQDWFALANNKAKN
;
A
#
# COMPACT_ATOMS: atom_id res chain seq x y z
N MET A 1 24.93 -3.41 16.95
CA MET A 1 25.27 -4.74 17.49
C MET A 1 24.52 -4.96 18.79
N ILE A 2 23.91 -6.13 19.01
CA ILE A 2 23.28 -6.49 20.29
C ILE A 2 24.38 -6.97 21.25
N GLU A 3 24.83 -6.12 22.17
CA GLU A 3 25.66 -6.55 23.31
C GLU A 3 24.81 -7.35 24.29
N THR A 4 25.21 -8.60 24.55
CA THR A 4 24.55 -9.49 25.50
C THR A 4 25.56 -9.82 26.60
N SER A 5 25.24 -9.51 27.86
CA SER A 5 26.01 -9.97 29.03
C SER A 5 25.70 -11.43 29.41
N LEU A 6 25.03 -12.16 28.52
CA LEU A 6 24.53 -13.51 28.71
C LEU A 6 25.50 -14.54 28.13
N PRO A 7 25.51 -15.78 28.66
CA PRO A 7 26.29 -16.90 28.11
C PRO A 7 25.68 -17.44 26.79
N TRP A 8 25.18 -16.55 25.94
CA TRP A 8 24.67 -16.89 24.63
C TRP A 8 25.79 -16.79 23.61
N LEU A 9 25.77 -17.70 22.63
CA LEU A 9 26.81 -17.74 21.62
C LEU A 9 26.46 -16.91 20.41
N ARG A 10 27.43 -16.11 19.95
CA ARG A 10 27.38 -15.47 18.64
C ARG A 10 28.03 -16.39 17.63
N VAL A 11 27.27 -16.75 16.60
CA VAL A 11 27.70 -17.64 15.52
C VAL A 11 27.28 -17.05 14.18
N GLN A 12 27.68 -17.69 13.10
CA GLN A 12 27.14 -17.41 11.78
C GLN A 12 25.90 -18.28 11.54
N LEU A 13 24.90 -17.77 10.81
CA LEU A 13 23.67 -18.49 10.53
C LEU A 13 23.95 -19.84 9.85
N GLY A 14 24.97 -19.87 8.99
CA GLY A 14 25.45 -21.07 8.32
C GLY A 14 26.07 -22.13 9.23
N ASP A 15 26.37 -21.82 10.50
CA ASP A 15 26.84 -22.78 11.51
C ASP A 15 25.69 -23.63 12.05
N VAL A 16 24.48 -23.06 12.11
CA VAL A 16 23.30 -23.69 12.76
C VAL A 16 22.15 -23.99 11.81
N VAL A 17 22.12 -23.39 10.62
CA VAL A 17 21.09 -23.62 9.61
C VAL A 17 21.73 -24.06 8.29
N PRO A 18 21.14 -25.01 7.55
CA PRO A 18 21.63 -25.44 6.23
C PRO A 18 21.28 -24.42 5.12
N TYR A 19 21.65 -23.14 5.30
CA TYR A 19 21.32 -22.07 4.37
C TYR A 19 21.86 -22.36 2.97
N GLY A 20 21.01 -22.24 1.95
CA GLY A 20 21.35 -22.53 0.55
C GLY A 20 21.21 -23.99 0.13
N LYS A 21 20.91 -24.92 1.04
CA LYS A 21 20.59 -26.32 0.71
C LYS A 21 19.06 -26.45 0.58
N THR A 22 18.55 -26.58 -0.65
CA THR A 22 17.11 -26.77 -0.91
C THR A 22 16.83 -27.99 -1.79
N GLU A 23 15.69 -28.64 -1.56
CA GLU A 23 15.18 -29.67 -2.47
C GLU A 23 14.43 -28.98 -3.62
N LYS A 24 14.86 -29.23 -4.85
CA LYS A 24 14.26 -28.64 -6.05
C LYS A 24 13.15 -29.54 -6.59
N CYS A 25 12.15 -28.94 -7.23
CA CYS A 25 11.09 -29.65 -7.94
C CYS A 25 10.62 -28.91 -9.19
N GLU A 26 10.12 -29.69 -10.14
CA GLU A 26 9.37 -29.23 -11.30
C GLU A 26 7.87 -29.51 -11.12
N LEU A 27 7.04 -28.98 -12.02
CA LEU A 27 5.59 -29.18 -11.96
C LEU A 27 5.19 -30.66 -12.03
N SER A 28 5.98 -31.49 -12.72
CA SER A 28 5.75 -32.95 -12.79
C SER A 28 5.93 -33.68 -11.46
N ASP A 29 6.60 -33.05 -10.50
CA ASP A 29 6.94 -33.66 -9.21
C ASP A 29 5.89 -33.36 -8.12
N VAL A 30 4.82 -32.63 -8.47
CA VAL A 30 3.80 -32.17 -7.53
C VAL A 30 2.39 -32.56 -7.98
N THR A 31 1.48 -32.68 -7.02
CA THR A 31 0.06 -32.92 -7.27
C THR A 31 -0.71 -31.60 -7.41
N GLY A 32 -1.87 -31.61 -8.06
CA GLY A 32 -2.68 -30.40 -8.28
C GLY A 32 -3.02 -29.61 -7.00
N ASN A 33 -3.20 -30.30 -5.86
CA ASN A 33 -3.46 -29.69 -4.55
C ASN A 33 -2.20 -29.20 -3.80
N THR A 34 -1.01 -29.29 -4.41
CA THR A 34 0.24 -28.82 -3.77
C THR A 34 0.24 -27.30 -3.69
N TRP A 35 0.43 -26.75 -2.50
CA TRP A 35 0.52 -25.29 -2.30
C TRP A 35 1.73 -24.72 -3.06
N VAL A 36 1.51 -23.67 -3.87
CA VAL A 36 2.53 -22.92 -4.59
C VAL A 36 2.63 -21.51 -4.02
N LEU A 37 3.73 -21.23 -3.31
CA LEU A 37 3.97 -19.93 -2.66
C LEU A 37 4.94 -19.05 -3.47
N GLU A 38 4.52 -17.84 -3.80
CA GLU A 38 5.36 -16.81 -4.41
C GLU A 38 5.59 -15.64 -3.43
N LEU A 39 6.51 -14.73 -3.78
CA LEU A 39 6.83 -13.61 -2.89
C LEU A 39 5.70 -12.60 -2.78
N GLU A 40 4.89 -12.42 -3.83
CA GLU A 40 3.71 -11.56 -3.83
C GLU A 40 2.61 -12.03 -2.86
N ASP A 41 2.59 -13.32 -2.52
CA ASP A 41 1.62 -13.88 -1.58
C ASP A 41 1.95 -13.58 -0.13
N ILE A 42 3.16 -13.08 0.16
CA ILE A 42 3.61 -12.76 1.52
C ILE A 42 3.53 -11.25 1.71
N GLU A 43 2.78 -10.80 2.71
CA GLU A 43 2.70 -9.39 3.08
C GLU A 43 4.04 -8.89 3.66
N LYS A 44 4.40 -7.67 3.28
CA LYS A 44 5.60 -7.00 3.78
C LYS A 44 5.50 -6.82 5.31
N ASP A 45 6.60 -7.05 6.04
CA ASP A 45 6.76 -6.84 7.48
C ASP A 45 5.90 -7.73 8.42
N SER A 46 4.63 -8.00 8.08
CA SER A 46 3.67 -8.70 8.94
C SER A 46 3.80 -10.23 8.91
N SER A 47 4.49 -10.79 7.92
CA SER A 47 4.57 -12.25 7.72
C SER A 47 3.22 -12.93 7.44
N LYS A 48 2.19 -12.19 7.03
CA LYS A 48 0.88 -12.75 6.68
C LYS A 48 0.86 -13.28 5.25
N ILE A 49 0.23 -14.43 5.06
CA ILE A 49 -0.10 -14.96 3.74
C ILE A 49 -1.36 -14.23 3.23
N ILE A 50 -1.21 -13.47 2.16
CA ILE A 50 -2.28 -12.72 1.49
C ILE A 50 -3.14 -13.65 0.63
N GLN A 51 -2.49 -14.63 -0.02
CA GLN A 51 -3.15 -15.54 -0.95
C GLN A 51 -2.54 -16.93 -0.85
N ARG A 52 -3.38 -17.97 -0.95
CA ARG A 52 -2.96 -19.37 -1.00
C ARG A 52 -3.49 -20.00 -2.28
N LEU A 53 -2.60 -20.35 -3.19
CA LEU A 53 -2.94 -21.02 -4.45
C LEU A 53 -2.25 -22.39 -4.52
N ASP A 54 -2.94 -23.37 -5.09
CA ASP A 54 -2.37 -24.69 -5.38
C ASP A 54 -1.80 -24.78 -6.80
N ALA A 55 -1.17 -25.90 -7.14
CA ALA A 55 -0.54 -26.12 -8.44
C ALA A 55 -1.54 -26.18 -9.60
N THR A 56 -2.81 -26.50 -9.32
CA THR A 56 -3.90 -26.42 -10.31
C THR A 56 -4.26 -24.96 -10.61
N ALA A 57 -4.40 -24.12 -9.59
CA ALA A 57 -4.70 -22.69 -9.75
C ALA A 57 -3.49 -21.88 -10.24
N ARG A 58 -2.27 -22.32 -9.91
CA ARG A 58 -1.00 -21.69 -10.30
C ARG A 58 -0.02 -22.73 -10.85
N PRO A 59 -0.22 -23.21 -12.10
CA PRO A 59 0.77 -24.05 -12.75
C PRO A 59 2.04 -23.24 -13.01
N PHE A 60 3.21 -23.86 -12.80
CA PHE A 60 4.51 -23.21 -12.96
C PHE A 60 5.39 -23.97 -13.95
N LYS A 61 6.26 -23.25 -14.66
CA LYS A 61 7.24 -23.82 -15.61
C LYS A 61 8.68 -23.82 -15.08
N SER A 62 8.96 -22.95 -14.10
CA SER A 62 10.28 -22.82 -13.51
C SER A 62 10.44 -23.71 -12.29
N THR A 63 11.66 -24.18 -12.08
CA THR A 63 12.02 -24.94 -10.88
C THR A 63 11.60 -24.19 -9.60
N LYS A 64 11.06 -24.92 -8.62
CA LYS A 64 10.67 -24.42 -7.30
C LYS A 64 11.50 -25.09 -6.20
N ASN A 65 11.49 -24.49 -5.01
CA ASN A 65 12.01 -25.12 -3.80
C ASN A 65 10.86 -25.84 -3.08
N LYS A 66 11.05 -27.10 -2.67
CA LYS A 66 10.11 -27.77 -1.77
C LYS A 66 10.31 -27.28 -0.33
N PHE A 67 9.22 -27.21 0.42
CA PHE A 67 9.24 -26.96 1.85
C PHE A 67 8.23 -27.85 2.56
N ARG A 68 8.45 -28.06 3.85
CA ARG A 68 7.61 -28.87 4.74
C ARG A 68 6.92 -27.99 5.75
N LYS A 69 5.82 -28.50 6.31
CA LYS A 69 5.20 -27.90 7.49
C LYS A 69 6.24 -27.70 8.59
N GLY A 70 6.28 -26.49 9.16
CA GLY A 70 7.22 -26.07 10.20
C GLY A 70 8.48 -25.39 9.68
N ASP A 71 8.78 -25.45 8.37
CA ASP A 71 9.94 -24.75 7.80
C ASP A 71 9.76 -23.23 7.88
N VAL A 72 10.86 -22.51 8.12
CA VAL A 72 10.93 -21.04 8.03
C VAL A 72 11.25 -20.64 6.59
N LEU A 73 10.31 -19.97 5.94
CA LEU A 73 10.38 -19.54 4.56
C LEU A 73 10.87 -18.09 4.49
N TYR A 74 12.13 -17.89 4.10
CA TYR A 74 12.77 -16.58 4.06
C TYR A 74 12.84 -16.02 2.63
N GLY A 75 12.21 -14.87 2.38
CA GLY A 75 12.31 -14.15 1.12
C GLY A 75 13.67 -13.47 0.95
N LYS A 76 14.54 -14.02 0.08
CA LYS A 76 15.89 -13.46 -0.15
C LYS A 76 15.92 -12.30 -1.14
N LEU A 77 14.85 -12.08 -1.90
CA LEU A 77 14.71 -10.97 -2.83
C LEU A 77 14.06 -9.78 -2.13
N ARG A 78 14.67 -8.61 -2.28
CA ARG A 78 14.32 -7.37 -1.57
C ARG A 78 14.17 -7.61 -0.06
N PRO A 79 15.24 -8.01 0.64
CA PRO A 79 15.19 -8.41 2.05
C PRO A 79 14.61 -7.34 3.00
N TYR A 80 14.75 -6.05 2.66
CA TYR A 80 14.10 -4.94 3.38
C TYR A 80 12.56 -5.01 3.41
N LEU A 81 11.94 -5.88 2.62
CA LEU A 81 10.50 -6.17 2.70
C LEU A 81 10.15 -7.12 3.86
N ASN A 82 11.15 -7.71 4.52
CA ASN A 82 11.01 -8.52 5.73
C ASN A 82 9.94 -9.63 5.60
N LYS A 83 9.97 -10.34 4.47
CA LYS A 83 9.04 -11.41 4.13
C LYS A 83 9.59 -12.74 4.65
N VAL A 84 9.17 -13.13 5.85
CA VAL A 84 9.55 -14.39 6.50
C VAL A 84 8.26 -15.08 6.96
N VAL A 85 8.07 -16.38 6.78
CA VAL A 85 6.84 -17.09 7.20
C VAL A 85 7.20 -18.45 7.78
N ILE A 86 6.44 -18.96 8.74
CA ILE A 86 6.50 -20.38 9.15
C ILE A 86 5.43 -21.14 8.37
N ALA A 87 5.83 -22.19 7.67
CA ALA A 87 4.92 -22.99 6.85
C ALA A 87 3.92 -23.77 7.73
N ASP A 88 2.62 -23.54 7.54
CA ASP A 88 1.55 -24.27 8.25
C ASP A 88 1.20 -25.61 7.59
N SER A 89 1.58 -25.79 6.32
CA SER A 89 1.52 -27.04 5.55
C SER A 89 2.76 -27.19 4.68
N SER A 90 2.97 -28.39 4.12
CA SER A 90 4.00 -28.60 3.09
C SER A 90 3.56 -28.00 1.73
N GLY A 91 4.54 -27.70 0.87
CA GLY A 91 4.29 -27.12 -0.44
C GLY A 91 5.58 -26.85 -1.22
N VAL A 92 5.49 -25.99 -2.23
CA VAL A 92 6.60 -25.53 -3.05
C VAL A 92 6.59 -24.01 -3.15
N CYS A 93 7.77 -23.39 -3.17
CA CYS A 93 7.89 -21.94 -3.26
C CYS A 93 8.85 -21.50 -4.37
N SER A 94 8.75 -20.24 -4.76
CA SER A 94 9.71 -19.59 -5.64
C SER A 94 11.16 -19.83 -5.19
N THR A 95 12.12 -19.84 -6.13
CA THR A 95 13.55 -19.95 -5.80
C THR A 95 14.09 -18.72 -5.08
N GLU A 96 13.33 -17.62 -5.08
CA GLU A 96 13.56 -16.39 -4.32
C GLU A 96 13.07 -16.48 -2.86
N ILE A 97 12.46 -17.61 -2.47
CA ILE A 97 12.14 -17.97 -1.09
C ILE A 97 13.05 -19.13 -0.70
N MET A 98 13.73 -19.01 0.43
CA MET A 98 14.63 -20.00 1.01
C MET A 98 13.91 -20.73 2.15
N PRO A 99 13.52 -22.00 1.98
CA PRO A 99 13.08 -22.84 3.09
C PRO A 99 14.26 -23.16 4.01
N LEU A 100 14.08 -22.92 5.29
CA LEU A 100 15.07 -23.15 6.33
C LEU A 100 14.43 -24.03 7.41
N ASN A 101 15.14 -25.08 7.81
CA ASN A 101 14.76 -25.89 8.96
C ASN A 101 16.00 -26.09 9.83
N ALA A 102 15.90 -25.68 11.09
CA ALA A 102 16.98 -25.72 12.06
C ALA A 102 16.67 -26.63 13.26
N GLU A 103 15.51 -27.29 13.25
CA GLU A 103 15.11 -28.30 14.23
C GLU A 103 15.99 -29.57 14.12
N PRO A 104 16.18 -30.33 15.23
CA PRO A 104 15.61 -30.09 16.56
C PRO A 104 16.45 -29.15 17.45
N PHE A 105 17.57 -28.63 16.93
CA PHE A 105 18.57 -27.93 17.74
C PHE A 105 18.30 -26.43 17.88
N ILE A 106 17.65 -25.83 16.90
CA ILE A 106 17.17 -24.45 16.97
C ILE A 106 15.66 -24.49 16.76
N ASP A 107 14.89 -23.89 17.67
CA ASP A 107 13.44 -23.77 17.51
C ASP A 107 13.15 -22.90 16.27
N ASN A 108 12.37 -23.42 15.32
CA ASN A 108 12.11 -22.70 14.07
C ASN A 108 11.37 -21.36 14.29
N ARG A 109 10.60 -21.19 15.37
CA ARG A 109 9.99 -19.90 15.72
C ARG A 109 11.04 -18.92 16.24
N TYR A 110 12.01 -19.40 17.01
CA TYR A 110 13.15 -18.58 17.43
C TYR A 110 13.96 -18.08 16.21
N LEU A 111 14.24 -18.96 15.24
CA LEU A 111 14.86 -18.58 13.96
C LEU A 111 13.99 -17.57 13.19
N PHE A 112 12.69 -17.84 13.06
CA PHE A 112 11.74 -16.94 12.40
C PHE A 112 11.80 -15.52 12.98
N TYR A 113 11.80 -15.39 14.32
CA TYR A 113 11.88 -14.08 14.96
C TYR A 113 13.24 -13.42 14.79
N TRP A 114 14.34 -14.17 14.78
CA TRP A 114 15.68 -13.63 14.55
C TRP A 114 15.80 -12.97 13.17
N LEU A 115 15.30 -13.65 12.13
CA LEU A 115 15.33 -13.16 10.75
C LEU A 115 14.52 -11.87 10.56
N LYS A 116 13.65 -11.52 11.50
CA LYS A 116 12.82 -10.30 11.48
C LYS A 116 13.40 -9.13 12.28
N THR A 117 14.53 -9.34 12.96
CA THR A 117 15.20 -8.29 13.75
C THR A 117 15.83 -7.23 12.84
N GLU A 118 15.87 -5.98 13.30
CA GLU A 118 16.65 -4.92 12.64
C GLU A 118 18.12 -5.31 12.43
N VAL A 119 18.75 -6.01 13.38
CA VAL A 119 20.14 -6.47 13.24
C VAL A 119 20.35 -7.35 12.02
N PHE A 120 19.45 -8.32 11.80
CA PHE A 120 19.54 -9.20 10.64
C PHE A 120 19.22 -8.43 9.35
N ILE A 121 18.17 -7.61 9.36
CA ILE A 121 17.75 -6.82 8.19
C ILE A 121 18.85 -5.85 7.74
N ASP A 122 19.48 -5.14 8.68
CA ASP A 122 20.57 -4.19 8.42
C ASP A 122 21.79 -4.89 7.83
N PHE A 123 22.18 -6.05 8.40
CA PHE A 123 23.25 -6.87 7.85
C PHE A 123 22.93 -7.24 6.40
N VAL A 124 21.75 -7.81 6.15
CA VAL A 124 21.37 -8.27 4.82
C VAL A 124 21.31 -7.12 3.81
N ASN A 125 20.79 -5.95 4.19
CA ASN A 125 20.76 -4.78 3.33
C ASN A 125 22.19 -4.28 2.99
N SER A 126 23.14 -4.41 3.91
CA SER A 126 24.53 -3.98 3.68
C SER A 126 25.32 -4.91 2.73
N VAL A 127 24.93 -6.18 2.65
CA VAL A 127 25.61 -7.20 1.83
C VAL A 127 24.83 -7.62 0.59
N SER A 128 23.61 -7.11 0.41
CA SER A 128 22.76 -7.46 -0.73
C SER A 128 23.35 -6.95 -2.04
N TYR A 129 23.25 -7.76 -3.09
CA TYR A 129 23.70 -7.40 -4.44
C TYR A 129 22.52 -7.18 -5.40
N GLY A 130 22.72 -6.32 -6.41
CA GLY A 130 21.73 -5.99 -7.44
C GLY A 130 20.97 -4.69 -7.14
N VAL A 131 21.04 -3.73 -8.07
CA VAL A 131 20.57 -2.34 -7.86
C VAL A 131 19.04 -2.26 -7.69
N ASN A 132 18.27 -2.80 -8.63
CA ASN A 132 16.79 -2.71 -8.61
C ASN A 132 16.12 -3.90 -7.89
N MET A 133 16.86 -4.99 -7.72
CA MET A 133 16.40 -6.27 -7.19
C MET A 133 17.45 -6.84 -6.24
N PRO A 134 17.69 -6.17 -5.08
CA PRO A 134 18.70 -6.60 -4.14
C PRO A 134 18.38 -8.00 -3.63
N ARG A 135 19.40 -8.86 -3.54
CA ARG A 135 19.28 -10.25 -3.09
C ARG A 135 20.32 -10.59 -2.05
N LEU A 136 19.94 -11.43 -1.10
CA LEU A 136 20.88 -12.11 -0.21
C LEU A 136 21.45 -13.36 -0.89
N GLY A 137 22.75 -13.33 -1.20
CA GLY A 137 23.48 -14.47 -1.77
C GLY A 137 23.67 -15.60 -0.75
N THR A 138 24.00 -16.80 -1.24
CA THR A 138 24.25 -17.97 -0.36
C THR A 138 25.44 -17.74 0.58
N LYS A 139 26.53 -17.20 0.05
CA LYS A 139 27.74 -16.91 0.83
C LYS A 139 27.46 -15.95 1.99
N ASP A 140 26.79 -14.84 1.69
CA ASP A 140 26.50 -13.81 2.69
C ASP A 140 25.41 -14.26 3.66
N GLY A 141 24.43 -15.05 3.20
CA GLY A 141 23.42 -15.66 4.07
C GLY A 141 24.01 -16.67 5.05
N LEU A 142 25.01 -17.45 4.63
CA LEU A 142 25.78 -18.31 5.55
C LEU A 142 26.54 -17.49 6.58
N ALA A 143 27.12 -16.36 6.19
CA ALA A 143 27.88 -15.46 7.06
C ALA A 143 27.03 -14.54 7.95
N ALA A 144 25.70 -14.57 7.80
CA ALA A 144 24.80 -13.69 8.55
C ALA A 144 24.92 -13.92 10.06
N PRO A 145 24.91 -12.87 10.89
CA PRO A 145 25.03 -13.03 12.33
C PRO A 145 23.82 -13.80 12.89
N PHE A 146 24.08 -14.67 13.86
CA PHE A 146 23.05 -15.40 14.61
C PHE A 146 23.43 -15.50 16.08
N ILE A 147 22.43 -15.47 16.97
CA ILE A 147 22.63 -15.66 18.42
C ILE A 147 21.95 -16.96 18.85
N VAL A 148 22.71 -17.85 19.46
CA VAL A 148 22.25 -19.12 20.00
C VAL A 148 22.06 -18.99 21.51
N ALA A 149 20.81 -19.10 21.95
CA ALA A 149 20.45 -19.32 23.35
C ALA A 149 20.32 -20.84 23.63
N PRO A 150 20.33 -21.29 24.89
CA PRO A 150 19.93 -22.66 25.26
C PRO A 150 18.57 -23.05 24.66
N LEU A 151 18.41 -24.29 24.19
CA LEU A 151 17.20 -24.72 23.47
C LEU A 151 15.91 -24.52 24.29
N ALA A 152 15.95 -24.76 25.60
CA ALA A 152 14.81 -24.50 26.48
C ALA A 152 14.45 -23.00 26.52
N GLU A 153 15.45 -22.12 26.53
CA GLU A 153 15.25 -20.68 26.52
C GLU A 153 14.73 -20.19 25.17
N GLN A 154 15.22 -20.74 24.05
CA GLN A 154 14.72 -20.40 22.71
C GLN A 154 13.20 -20.60 22.61
N LYS A 155 12.69 -21.72 23.13
CA LYS A 155 11.26 -22.03 23.15
C LYS A 155 10.48 -20.99 23.96
N VAL A 156 10.99 -20.61 25.12
CA VAL A 156 10.35 -19.60 25.99
C VAL A 156 10.38 -18.21 25.36
N ILE A 157 11.48 -17.84 24.68
CA ILE A 157 11.57 -16.60 23.90
C ILE A 157 10.50 -16.62 22.81
N ALA A 158 10.40 -17.71 22.04
CA ALA A 158 9.41 -17.86 20.98
C ALA A 158 7.98 -17.76 21.51
N ASP A 159 7.64 -18.46 22.59
CA ASP A 159 6.28 -18.43 23.19
C ASP A 159 5.90 -17.01 23.67
N LYS A 160 6.86 -16.28 24.27
CA LYS A 160 6.64 -14.89 24.69
C LYS A 160 6.47 -13.96 23.49
N LEU A 161 7.26 -14.13 22.44
CA LEU A 161 7.15 -13.35 21.22
C LEU A 161 5.84 -13.61 20.48
N ASP A 162 5.42 -14.88 20.36
CA ASP A 162 4.12 -15.28 19.80
C ASP A 162 2.99 -14.52 20.52
N THR A 163 3.00 -14.55 21.86
CA THR A 163 1.97 -13.90 22.68
C THR A 163 1.97 -12.39 22.53
N LEU A 164 3.14 -11.75 22.65
CA LEU A 164 3.25 -10.29 22.65
C LEU A 164 2.95 -9.70 21.26
N LEU A 165 3.44 -10.31 20.20
CA LEU A 165 3.26 -9.79 18.85
C LEU A 165 1.83 -9.96 18.34
N VAL A 166 1.12 -11.01 18.76
CA VAL A 166 -0.33 -11.14 18.51
C VAL A 166 -1.10 -9.99 19.19
N GLN A 167 -0.73 -9.59 20.41
CA GLN A 167 -1.36 -8.45 21.09
C GLN A 167 -1.05 -7.13 20.38
N VAL A 168 0.19 -6.93 19.93
CA VAL A 168 0.61 -5.75 19.14
C VAL A 168 -0.22 -5.64 17.86
N ASP A 169 -0.37 -6.74 17.11
CA ASP A 169 -1.18 -6.78 15.89
C ASP A 169 -2.65 -6.46 16.16
N ALA A 170 -3.22 -6.98 17.25
CA ALA A 170 -4.59 -6.69 17.65
C ALA A 170 -4.80 -5.20 18.01
N ILE A 171 -3.83 -4.60 18.70
CA ILE A 171 -3.84 -3.16 19.02
C ILE A 171 -3.73 -2.33 17.75
N LYS A 172 -2.82 -2.68 16.85
CA LYS A 172 -2.64 -2.01 15.57
C LYS A 172 -3.93 -2.01 14.74
N ALA A 173 -4.55 -3.18 14.58
CA ALA A 173 -5.81 -3.33 13.85
C ALA A 173 -6.96 -2.52 14.46
N ARG A 174 -7.00 -2.37 15.79
CA ARG A 174 -7.99 -1.51 16.48
C ARG A 174 -7.73 -0.04 16.22
N LEU A 175 -6.48 0.41 16.32
CA LEU A 175 -6.10 1.80 16.07
C LEU A 175 -6.37 2.23 14.62
N GLU A 176 -6.11 1.35 13.65
CA GLU A 176 -6.36 1.61 12.23
C GLU A 176 -7.84 1.78 11.88
N ARG A 177 -8.76 1.28 12.72
CA ARG A 177 -10.22 1.46 12.54
C ARG A 177 -10.75 2.78 13.08
N ILE A 178 -10.01 3.45 13.97
CA ILE A 178 -10.46 4.68 14.62
C ILE A 178 -10.82 5.79 13.62
N PRO A 179 -10.03 6.07 12.56
CA PRO A 179 -10.37 7.11 11.60
C PRO A 179 -11.74 6.92 10.93
N GLU A 180 -12.10 5.69 10.55
CA GLU A 180 -13.41 5.40 9.97
C GLU A 180 -14.55 5.55 10.99
N ILE A 181 -14.34 5.12 12.24
CA ILE A 181 -15.32 5.33 13.32
C ILE A 181 -15.57 6.82 13.55
N LEU A 182 -14.49 7.63 13.61
CA LEU A 182 -14.58 9.08 13.82
C LEU A 182 -15.24 9.79 12.63
N LYS A 183 -15.04 9.31 11.41
CA LYS A 183 -15.75 9.80 10.21
C LYS A 183 -17.25 9.55 10.31
N THR A 184 -17.69 8.34 10.67
CA THR A 184 -19.11 8.03 10.90
C THR A 184 -19.68 8.84 12.06
N PHE A 185 -18.91 9.02 13.13
CA PHE A 185 -19.29 9.84 14.28
C PHE A 185 -19.55 11.30 13.86
N ARG A 186 -18.63 11.93 13.11
CA ARG A 186 -18.81 13.29 12.57
C ARG A 186 -20.08 13.41 11.71
N GLN A 187 -20.34 12.43 10.85
CA GLN A 187 -21.56 12.41 10.04
C GLN A 187 -22.82 12.32 10.92
N SER A 188 -22.81 11.48 11.95
CA SER A 188 -23.93 11.33 12.89
C SER A 188 -24.22 12.63 13.67
N ILE A 189 -23.17 13.36 14.06
CA ILE A 189 -23.29 14.67 14.72
C ILE A 189 -23.99 15.67 13.80
N LEU A 190 -23.57 15.74 12.53
CA LEU A 190 -24.18 16.66 11.56
C LEU A 190 -25.65 16.32 11.31
N THR A 191 -25.98 15.03 11.18
CA THR A 191 -27.38 14.59 11.07
C THR A 191 -28.18 14.97 12.32
N ALA A 192 -27.63 14.78 13.53
CA ALA A 192 -28.27 15.16 14.78
C ALA A 192 -28.44 16.68 14.91
N ALA A 193 -27.50 17.46 14.39
CA ALA A 193 -27.53 18.92 14.37
C ALA A 193 -28.68 19.46 13.51
N VAL A 194 -28.91 18.88 12.32
CA VAL A 194 -29.96 19.35 11.40
C VAL A 194 -31.33 18.71 11.61
N SER A 195 -31.40 17.62 12.37
CA SER A 195 -32.66 16.97 12.79
C SER A 195 -33.15 17.43 14.17
N GLY A 196 -32.44 18.35 14.81
CA GLY A 196 -32.80 18.88 16.13
C GLY A 196 -32.56 17.93 17.30
N LYS A 197 -32.09 16.69 17.07
CA LYS A 197 -31.76 15.72 18.12
C LYS A 197 -30.60 16.18 19.00
N LEU A 198 -29.63 16.90 18.45
CA LEU A 198 -28.45 17.38 19.19
C LEU A 198 -28.81 18.37 20.31
N THR A 199 -29.93 19.09 20.18
CA THR A 199 -30.32 20.16 21.10
C THR A 199 -31.67 19.94 21.77
N GLU A 200 -32.29 18.76 21.61
CA GLU A 200 -33.62 18.45 22.13
C GLU A 200 -33.77 18.77 23.63
N GLY A 201 -32.88 18.23 24.48
CA GLY A 201 -32.92 18.49 25.92
C GLY A 201 -32.67 19.96 26.29
N TRP A 202 -31.90 20.70 25.49
CA TRP A 202 -31.69 22.13 25.68
C TRP A 202 -32.92 22.94 25.26
N ARG A 203 -33.59 22.54 24.17
CA ARG A 203 -34.80 23.19 23.65
C ARG A 203 -35.93 23.09 24.68
N LEU A 204 -36.15 21.91 25.26
CA LEU A 204 -37.17 21.67 26.29
C LEU A 204 -36.96 22.56 27.52
N LYS A 205 -35.71 22.76 27.95
CA LYS A 205 -35.37 23.62 29.09
C LYS A 205 -35.59 25.10 28.81
N ASN A 206 -35.33 25.55 27.59
CA ASN A 206 -35.33 26.97 27.24
C ASN A 206 -36.69 27.49 26.74
N LYS A 207 -37.71 26.63 26.57
CA LYS A 207 -39.09 26.99 26.17
C LYS A 207 -39.13 28.02 25.02
N LEU A 208 -38.35 27.79 23.97
CA LEU A 208 -38.23 28.75 22.89
C LEU A 208 -39.52 28.77 22.06
N SER A 209 -40.16 29.95 22.01
CA SER A 209 -41.29 30.25 21.14
C SER A 209 -40.87 30.30 19.67
N ASN A 210 -41.80 29.92 18.78
CA ASN A 210 -41.66 29.80 17.33
C ASN A 210 -40.77 30.88 16.68
N VAL A 211 -39.94 30.44 15.72
CA VAL A 211 -39.21 31.34 14.82
C VAL A 211 -40.23 32.13 14.00
N VAL A 212 -40.29 33.44 14.19
CA VAL A 212 -41.05 34.33 13.30
C VAL A 212 -40.11 34.76 12.17
N VAL A 213 -39.89 33.89 11.19
CA VAL A 213 -39.38 34.36 9.89
C VAL A 213 -40.52 35.21 9.32
N LYS A 214 -40.32 36.54 9.21
CA LYS A 214 -41.34 37.43 8.62
C LYS A 214 -41.84 36.80 7.32
N GLN A 215 -43.09 36.32 7.32
CA GLN A 215 -43.74 35.77 6.14
C GLN A 215 -43.89 36.88 5.10
N ASN A 216 -42.92 37.00 4.20
CA ASN A 216 -43.00 37.63 2.88
C ASN A 216 -41.61 37.43 2.25
N ILE A 217 -41.42 36.87 1.06
CA ILE A 217 -42.16 37.00 -0.20
C ILE A 217 -41.98 35.67 -0.98
N ASN A 218 -43.06 35.02 -1.42
CA ASN A 218 -43.04 33.84 -2.33
C ASN A 218 -42.12 32.66 -1.92
N LEU A 219 -42.40 32.03 -0.77
CA LEU A 219 -41.92 30.67 -0.55
C LEU A 219 -42.67 29.73 -1.52
N PRO A 220 -41.99 28.92 -2.35
CA PRO A 220 -42.63 27.79 -2.98
C PRO A 220 -43.23 26.91 -1.88
N LYS A 221 -44.50 26.53 -2.00
CA LYS A 221 -45.10 25.55 -1.07
C LYS A 221 -44.17 24.33 -1.03
N LEU A 222 -43.75 23.95 0.18
CA LEU A 222 -43.18 22.63 0.40
C LEU A 222 -44.28 21.65 -0.01
N THR A 223 -44.00 20.84 -1.02
CA THR A 223 -44.88 19.72 -1.36
C THR A 223 -44.82 18.71 -0.22
N PRO A 224 -45.90 17.98 0.05
CA PRO A 224 -45.96 17.01 1.15
C PRO A 224 -44.85 15.93 1.14
N ASN A 225 -44.19 15.72 -0.01
CA ASN A 225 -43.18 14.69 -0.20
C ASN A 225 -41.71 15.17 -0.03
N GLU A 226 -41.47 16.46 0.24
CA GLU A 226 -40.11 17.03 0.34
C GLU A 226 -39.51 16.97 1.76
N HIS A 227 -40.17 16.28 2.69
CA HIS A 227 -39.73 16.18 4.08
C HIS A 227 -38.82 14.97 4.30
N TYR A 228 -37.54 15.11 3.92
CA TYR A 228 -36.50 14.09 4.13
C TYR A 228 -36.13 13.87 5.61
N LEU A 229 -36.60 14.76 6.50
CA LEU A 229 -36.40 14.70 7.96
C LEU A 229 -37.75 14.85 8.66
N GLU A 230 -37.88 14.22 9.83
CA GLU A 230 -39.02 14.42 10.71
C GLU A 230 -39.12 15.88 11.17
N HIS A 231 -40.34 16.41 11.23
CA HIS A 231 -40.57 17.78 11.69
C HIS A 231 -40.20 17.94 13.17
N VAL A 232 -39.47 19.00 13.46
CA VAL A 232 -39.02 19.35 14.81
C VAL A 232 -39.92 20.45 15.37
N GLU A 233 -40.57 20.19 16.50
CA GLU A 233 -41.40 21.19 17.18
C GLU A 233 -40.59 22.46 17.51
N GLY A 234 -41.16 23.62 17.17
CA GLY A 234 -40.52 24.93 17.32
C GLY A 234 -39.58 25.36 16.19
N TRP A 235 -39.27 24.47 15.24
CA TRP A 235 -38.51 24.80 14.04
C TRP A 235 -39.44 25.07 12.87
N GLN A 236 -38.98 25.85 11.88
CA GLN A 236 -39.77 26.17 10.70
C GLN A 236 -39.10 25.63 9.44
N TRP A 237 -39.85 24.90 8.61
CA TRP A 237 -39.36 24.54 7.28
C TRP A 237 -39.27 25.77 6.37
N VAL A 238 -38.10 25.95 5.77
CA VAL A 238 -37.79 27.01 4.82
C VAL A 238 -37.01 26.45 3.63
N ARG A 239 -36.96 27.22 2.54
CA ARG A 239 -36.01 26.96 1.45
C ARG A 239 -34.72 27.71 1.73
N LEU A 240 -33.57 27.11 1.47
CA LEU A 240 -32.26 27.73 1.71
C LEU A 240 -32.20 29.16 1.13
N GLY A 241 -32.67 29.36 -0.11
CA GLY A 241 -32.69 30.66 -0.78
C GLY A 241 -33.56 31.74 -0.13
N SER A 242 -34.43 31.40 0.83
CA SER A 242 -35.21 32.38 1.60
C SER A 242 -34.43 33.01 2.76
N VAL A 243 -33.33 32.38 3.17
CA VAL A 243 -32.49 32.83 4.29
C VAL A 243 -31.04 33.13 3.88
N VAL A 244 -30.69 32.92 2.61
CA VAL A 244 -29.37 33.27 2.05
C VAL A 244 -29.50 33.92 0.68
N SER A 245 -28.52 34.76 0.32
CA SER A 245 -28.32 35.22 -1.05
C SER A 245 -27.29 34.34 -1.77
N LEU A 246 -27.62 33.87 -2.97
CA LEU A 246 -26.72 33.08 -3.81
C LEU A 246 -26.11 33.95 -4.92
N ILE A 247 -24.78 34.09 -4.93
CA ILE A 247 -24.07 34.95 -5.89
C ILE A 247 -23.12 34.09 -6.72
N ASN A 248 -23.37 34.02 -8.03
CA ASN A 248 -22.53 33.25 -8.95
C ASN A 248 -21.19 33.95 -9.21
N GLY A 249 -20.15 33.14 -9.49
CA GLY A 249 -18.89 33.64 -10.03
C GLY A 249 -19.06 34.29 -11.41
N ASP A 250 -18.13 35.18 -11.76
CA ASP A 250 -18.06 35.78 -13.09
C ASP A 250 -17.91 34.69 -14.17
N ARG A 251 -18.56 34.86 -15.32
CA ARG A 251 -18.48 33.98 -16.49
C ARG A 251 -18.27 34.74 -17.80
N GLY A 252 -18.10 36.05 -17.72
CA GLY A 252 -17.93 36.93 -18.85
C GLY A 252 -16.46 37.07 -19.25
N LYS A 253 -16.21 38.01 -20.16
CA LYS A 253 -14.87 38.32 -20.70
C LYS A 253 -13.84 38.74 -19.64
N ASN A 254 -14.30 39.14 -18.45
CA ASN A 254 -13.44 39.58 -17.35
C ASN A 254 -13.00 38.44 -16.44
N TYR A 255 -13.39 37.19 -16.71
CA TYR A 255 -12.95 36.03 -15.95
C TYR A 255 -11.41 35.94 -15.86
N PRO A 256 -10.82 35.70 -14.69
CA PRO A 256 -9.37 35.61 -14.57
C PRO A 256 -8.77 34.35 -15.20
N ASN A 257 -7.82 34.53 -16.10
CA ASN A 257 -6.99 33.46 -16.67
C ASN A 257 -5.73 33.25 -15.83
N LYS A 258 -5.10 32.07 -15.97
CA LYS A 258 -3.90 31.70 -15.19
C LYS A 258 -2.74 32.69 -15.32
N ASN A 259 -2.60 33.33 -16.48
CA ASN A 259 -1.54 34.32 -16.74
C ASN A 259 -1.80 35.68 -16.06
N GLU A 260 -3.02 35.91 -15.56
CA GLU A 260 -3.40 37.13 -14.84
C GLU A 260 -3.28 36.95 -13.31
N TYR A 261 -2.85 35.78 -12.86
CA TYR A 261 -2.60 35.55 -11.44
C TYR A 261 -1.33 36.28 -11.01
N VAL A 262 -1.42 36.93 -9.87
CA VAL A 262 -0.32 37.67 -9.24
C VAL A 262 0.16 36.91 -8.00
N LYS A 263 1.37 37.21 -7.55
CA LYS A 263 1.95 36.59 -6.35
C LYS A 263 1.17 36.97 -5.09
N ASP A 264 0.82 38.26 -4.98
CA ASP A 264 0.11 38.83 -3.84
C ASP A 264 -1.02 39.75 -4.35
N GLY A 265 -2.20 39.67 -3.74
CA GLY A 265 -3.35 40.44 -4.19
C GLY A 265 -4.66 40.02 -3.52
N ILE A 266 -5.76 40.10 -4.26
CA ILE A 266 -7.08 39.66 -3.79
C ILE A 266 -7.24 38.16 -4.06
N PRO A 267 -7.65 37.36 -3.08
CA PRO A 267 -7.78 35.91 -3.23
C PRO A 267 -8.85 35.56 -4.27
N PHE A 268 -8.49 34.66 -5.19
CA PHE A 268 -9.37 34.09 -6.20
C PHE A 268 -9.59 32.60 -5.90
N ILE A 269 -10.71 32.31 -5.25
CA ILE A 269 -11.02 31.02 -4.64
C ILE A 269 -11.55 30.05 -5.71
N ASN A 270 -10.97 28.85 -5.77
CA ASN A 270 -11.48 27.74 -6.56
C ASN A 270 -11.72 26.52 -5.65
N THR A 271 -12.27 25.44 -6.22
CA THR A 271 -12.56 24.18 -5.51
C THR A 271 -11.32 23.48 -4.97
N GLY A 272 -10.18 23.67 -5.64
CA GLY A 272 -8.87 23.17 -5.22
C GLY A 272 -8.39 23.78 -3.91
N HIS A 273 -8.71 25.05 -3.63
CA HIS A 273 -8.25 25.76 -2.43
C HIS A 273 -9.04 25.40 -1.17
N ILE A 274 -10.19 24.73 -1.29
CA ILE A 274 -11.00 24.32 -0.14
C ILE A 274 -10.34 23.09 0.52
N ASN A 275 -10.14 23.13 1.83
CA ASN A 275 -9.63 22.02 2.63
C ASN A 275 -10.77 21.08 3.04
N SER A 276 -10.43 19.87 3.50
CA SER A 276 -11.43 18.88 3.96
C SER A 276 -12.17 19.28 5.24
N ASP A 277 -11.59 20.19 6.02
CA ASP A 277 -12.17 20.76 7.24
C ASP A 277 -13.06 22.00 6.98
N GLY A 278 -13.27 22.37 5.72
CA GLY A 278 -14.05 23.54 5.33
C GLY A 278 -13.33 24.88 5.50
N THR A 279 -12.01 24.88 5.67
CA THR A 279 -11.18 26.09 5.60
C THR A 279 -10.67 26.35 4.17
N LEU A 280 -10.12 27.53 3.92
CA LEU A 280 -9.45 27.88 2.68
C LEU A 280 -7.92 27.85 2.90
N SER A 281 -7.19 27.20 2.00
CA SER A 281 -5.73 27.11 2.05
C SER A 281 -5.09 28.40 1.54
N ASP A 282 -4.35 29.10 2.39
CA ASP A 282 -3.56 30.27 2.00
C ASP A 282 -2.39 29.88 1.08
N GLU A 283 -1.74 28.74 1.34
CA GLU A 283 -0.59 28.26 0.57
C GLU A 283 -0.90 27.95 -0.90
N ARG A 284 -2.11 27.43 -1.16
CA ARG A 284 -2.54 27.03 -2.51
C ARG A 284 -3.35 28.13 -3.20
N MET A 285 -3.59 29.25 -2.54
CA MET A 285 -4.47 30.30 -3.02
C MET A 285 -3.88 30.99 -4.26
N ASN A 286 -4.74 31.27 -5.24
CA ASN A 286 -4.41 32.16 -6.35
C ASN A 286 -4.82 33.60 -5.98
N PHE A 287 -4.06 34.58 -6.46
CA PHE A 287 -4.39 35.99 -6.26
C PHE A 287 -4.57 36.71 -7.59
N ILE A 288 -5.43 37.73 -7.58
CA ILE A 288 -5.66 38.64 -8.71
C ILE A 288 -5.41 40.09 -8.26
N SER A 289 -5.05 40.96 -9.19
CA SER A 289 -4.86 42.39 -8.91
C SER A 289 -6.19 43.06 -8.51
N LYS A 290 -6.10 44.19 -7.79
CA LYS A 290 -7.28 45.01 -7.45
C LYS A 290 -8.05 45.46 -8.70
N THR A 291 -7.35 45.88 -9.74
CA THR A 291 -7.94 46.27 -11.02
C THR A 291 -8.72 45.12 -11.67
N LYS A 292 -8.17 43.89 -11.65
CA LYS A 292 -8.86 42.71 -12.18
C LYS A 292 -10.08 42.35 -11.33
N PHE A 293 -9.97 42.42 -10.01
CA PHE A 293 -11.10 42.19 -9.12
C PHE A 293 -12.23 43.21 -9.34
N ASP A 294 -11.90 44.48 -9.52
CA ASP A 294 -12.89 45.54 -9.72
C ASP A 294 -13.62 45.39 -11.06
N SER A 295 -12.95 44.86 -12.09
CA SER A 295 -13.56 44.57 -13.39
C SER A 295 -14.50 43.35 -13.41
N LEU A 296 -14.47 42.49 -12.37
CA LEU A 296 -15.41 41.38 -12.25
C LEU A 296 -16.84 41.90 -12.07
N SER A 297 -17.75 41.35 -12.87
CA SER A 297 -19.19 41.59 -12.84
C SER A 297 -19.90 40.88 -11.68
N GLY A 298 -19.28 39.85 -11.08
CA GLY A 298 -19.88 39.05 -10.02
C GLY A 298 -18.86 38.27 -9.20
N GLY A 299 -19.36 37.43 -8.29
CA GLY A 299 -18.52 36.50 -7.52
C GLY A 299 -17.64 37.15 -6.45
N LYS A 300 -18.00 38.31 -5.92
CA LYS A 300 -17.22 39.03 -4.89
C LYS A 300 -17.63 38.60 -3.46
N THR A 301 -16.72 37.96 -2.74
CA THR A 301 -16.91 37.44 -1.37
C THR A 301 -16.54 38.46 -0.29
N LYS A 302 -17.08 38.25 0.91
CA LYS A 302 -16.68 38.86 2.19
C LYS A 302 -16.52 37.77 3.26
N SER A 303 -15.93 38.12 4.41
CA SER A 303 -15.62 37.18 5.51
C SER A 303 -16.84 36.52 6.19
N THR A 304 -18.04 37.02 5.95
CA THR A 304 -19.28 36.41 6.46
C THR A 304 -19.84 35.36 5.50
N ASP A 305 -19.27 35.21 4.31
CA ASP A 305 -19.80 34.33 3.29
C ASP A 305 -19.30 32.89 3.44
N LEU A 306 -20.07 31.96 2.89
CA LEU A 306 -19.61 30.62 2.54
C LEU A 306 -19.39 30.54 1.03
N VAL A 307 -18.54 29.62 0.60
CA VAL A 307 -18.43 29.21 -0.81
C VAL A 307 -18.82 27.75 -0.95
N TYR A 308 -19.57 27.44 -2.01
CA TYR A 308 -20.10 26.10 -2.25
C TYR A 308 -19.82 25.66 -3.68
N CYS A 309 -19.34 24.43 -3.85
CA CYS A 309 -19.03 23.86 -5.15
C CYS A 309 -20.29 23.34 -5.86
N LEU A 310 -20.61 23.95 -7.00
CA LEU A 310 -21.76 23.57 -7.81
C LEU A 310 -21.43 22.52 -8.89
N ARG A 311 -20.15 22.33 -9.23
CA ARG A 311 -19.74 21.62 -10.45
C ARG A 311 -18.51 20.75 -10.28
N GLY A 312 -18.51 19.61 -10.96
CA GLY A 312 -17.37 18.71 -11.08
C GLY A 312 -17.26 17.69 -9.94
N ALA A 313 -16.16 16.95 -9.90
CA ALA A 313 -15.96 15.81 -8.99
C ALA A 313 -16.01 16.16 -7.49
N THR A 314 -15.93 17.44 -7.14
CA THR A 314 -15.98 17.91 -5.75
C THR A 314 -17.25 18.71 -5.44
N MET A 315 -18.35 18.44 -6.14
CA MET A 315 -19.65 19.05 -5.87
C MET A 315 -20.04 18.90 -4.38
N GLY A 316 -20.65 19.93 -3.80
CA GLY A 316 -20.98 19.95 -2.37
C GLY A 316 -19.85 20.40 -1.44
N LYS A 317 -18.61 20.49 -1.93
CA LYS A 317 -17.49 21.00 -1.14
C LYS A 317 -17.75 22.45 -0.74
N THR A 318 -17.71 22.71 0.56
CA THR A 318 -18.10 24.00 1.16
C THR A 318 -16.97 24.55 2.02
N ALA A 319 -16.74 25.86 2.00
CA ALA A 319 -15.77 26.51 2.86
C ALA A 319 -16.30 27.78 3.50
N ARG A 320 -15.80 28.08 4.70
CA ARG A 320 -15.97 29.37 5.39
C ARG A 320 -14.95 30.36 4.84
N VAL A 321 -15.40 31.54 4.38
CA VAL A 321 -14.47 32.56 3.86
C VAL A 321 -13.85 33.34 5.03
N HIS A 322 -12.53 33.27 5.20
CA HIS A 322 -11.83 34.08 6.22
C HIS A 322 -11.31 35.42 5.70
N TYR A 323 -11.24 35.60 4.38
CA TYR A 323 -10.77 36.85 3.78
C TYR A 323 -11.80 37.98 3.85
N LYS A 324 -11.32 39.21 4.08
CA LYS A 324 -12.17 40.42 4.10
C LYS A 324 -12.84 40.68 2.74
N ILE A 325 -12.09 40.50 1.65
CA ILE A 325 -12.57 40.56 0.27
C ILE A 325 -11.94 39.43 -0.52
N GLY A 326 -12.66 38.89 -1.48
CA GLY A 326 -12.17 37.86 -2.39
C GLY A 326 -13.07 37.71 -3.60
N ALA A 327 -12.66 36.91 -4.56
CA ALA A 327 -13.48 36.50 -5.68
C ALA A 327 -13.52 34.98 -5.82
N ILE A 328 -14.55 34.44 -6.46
CA ILE A 328 -14.69 33.00 -6.70
C ILE A 328 -14.60 32.64 -8.18
N ALA A 329 -14.10 31.44 -8.46
CA ALA A 329 -14.20 30.79 -9.76
C ALA A 329 -15.66 30.47 -10.11
N SER A 330 -15.95 30.32 -11.41
CA SER A 330 -17.30 30.13 -11.94
C SER A 330 -17.96 28.79 -11.58
N SER A 331 -17.16 27.84 -11.08
CA SER A 331 -17.59 26.53 -10.55
C SER A 331 -18.14 26.60 -9.12
N LEU A 332 -17.93 27.73 -8.43
CA LEU A 332 -18.42 27.97 -7.09
C LEU A 332 -19.63 28.92 -7.11
N VAL A 333 -20.35 28.95 -5.99
CA VAL A 333 -21.34 29.97 -5.66
C VAL A 333 -21.05 30.49 -4.26
N ILE A 334 -21.26 31.79 -4.06
CA ILE A 334 -21.23 32.40 -2.73
C ILE A 334 -22.60 32.19 -2.09
N ILE A 335 -22.60 31.67 -0.88
CA ILE A 335 -23.78 31.62 -0.01
C ILE A 335 -23.57 32.69 1.05
N ARG A 336 -24.36 33.76 0.95
CA ARG A 336 -24.31 34.89 1.88
C ARG A 336 -25.49 34.80 2.86
N PRO A 337 -25.25 34.48 4.14
CA PRO A 337 -26.30 34.43 5.15
C PRO A 337 -27.04 35.77 5.29
N SER A 338 -28.35 35.70 5.54
CA SER A 338 -29.15 36.81 6.05
C SER A 338 -29.10 36.86 7.59
N ASP A 339 -29.74 37.86 8.19
CA ASP A 339 -29.80 38.02 9.66
C ASP A 339 -30.60 36.89 10.37
N TYR A 340 -31.29 36.04 9.62
CA TYR A 340 -32.10 34.94 10.16
C TYR A 340 -31.33 33.62 10.32
N ILE A 341 -30.15 33.49 9.68
CA ILE A 341 -29.38 32.26 9.70
C ILE A 341 -27.93 32.52 10.06
N ASP A 342 -27.45 31.80 11.07
CA ASP A 342 -26.04 31.79 11.43
C ASP A 342 -25.21 31.14 10.31
N ARG A 343 -24.05 31.75 10.02
CA ARG A 343 -23.16 31.30 8.94
C ARG A 343 -22.69 29.87 9.16
N ASP A 344 -22.34 29.52 10.39
CA ASP A 344 -21.73 28.22 10.70
C ASP A 344 -22.82 27.14 10.84
N PHE A 345 -24.03 27.50 11.28
CA PHE A 345 -25.19 26.62 11.16
C PHE A 345 -25.51 26.30 9.69
N ALA A 346 -25.52 27.31 8.81
CA ALA A 346 -25.70 27.10 7.37
C ALA A 346 -24.60 26.20 6.78
N TYR A 347 -23.34 26.39 7.20
CA TYR A 347 -22.23 25.52 6.82
C TYR A 347 -22.50 24.07 7.24
N TYR A 348 -22.89 23.83 8.49
CA TYR A 348 -23.16 22.49 9.00
C TYR A 348 -24.33 21.80 8.32
N PHE A 349 -25.37 22.56 7.97
CA PHE A 349 -26.44 22.06 7.12
C PHE A 349 -25.90 21.58 5.77
N LEU A 350 -25.15 22.41 5.06
CA LEU A 350 -24.66 22.11 3.70
C LEU A 350 -23.74 20.88 3.64
N ILE A 351 -22.99 20.59 4.70
CA ILE A 351 -22.09 19.43 4.74
C ILE A 351 -22.71 18.18 5.38
N SER A 352 -23.93 18.30 5.90
CA SER A 352 -24.66 17.21 6.56
C SER A 352 -25.02 16.09 5.57
N PRO A 353 -25.14 14.83 6.02
CA PRO A 353 -25.61 13.74 5.16
C PRO A 353 -26.94 14.03 4.46
N PRO A 354 -27.99 14.56 5.12
CA PRO A 354 -29.23 14.92 4.44
C PRO A 354 -29.04 15.92 3.29
N ALA A 355 -28.20 16.94 3.46
CA ALA A 355 -27.92 17.89 2.38
C ALA A 355 -27.11 17.28 1.23
N LYS A 356 -26.23 16.31 1.52
CA LYS A 356 -25.50 15.56 0.50
C LYS A 356 -26.42 14.64 -0.30
N ASP A 357 -27.43 14.07 0.32
CA ASP A 357 -28.41 13.23 -0.39
C ASP A 357 -29.20 14.06 -1.42
N LEU A 358 -29.53 15.32 -1.09
CA LEU A 358 -30.16 16.26 -2.02
C LEU A 358 -29.27 16.57 -3.24
N ILE A 359 -27.96 16.49 -3.12
CA ILE A 359 -27.06 16.69 -4.26
C ILE A 359 -27.32 15.63 -5.34
N ASN A 360 -27.53 14.37 -4.94
CA ASN A 360 -27.77 13.27 -5.87
C ASN A 360 -29.16 13.38 -6.55
N GLU A 361 -30.15 13.92 -5.84
CA GLU A 361 -31.50 14.09 -6.37
C GLU A 361 -31.61 15.25 -7.37
N PHE A 362 -30.85 16.32 -7.15
CA PHE A 362 -30.85 17.51 -8.01
C PHE A 362 -29.70 17.54 -9.03
N ASP A 363 -28.96 16.44 -9.20
CA ASP A 363 -27.94 16.34 -10.23
C ASP A 363 -28.57 16.19 -11.61
N ASN A 364 -28.39 17.21 -12.45
CA ASN A 364 -28.94 17.27 -13.81
C ASN A 364 -27.89 16.95 -14.89
N GLY A 365 -26.71 16.45 -14.51
CA GLY A 365 -25.59 16.20 -15.42
C GLY A 365 -25.57 14.79 -16.00
N SER A 366 -25.48 14.66 -17.33
CA SER A 366 -25.30 13.36 -18.01
C SER A 366 -23.86 12.83 -17.96
N ALA A 367 -22.85 13.71 -17.97
CA ALA A 367 -21.42 13.36 -18.00
C ALA A 367 -20.55 14.06 -16.93
N GLN A 368 -20.97 15.23 -16.43
CA GLN A 368 -20.37 15.89 -15.27
C GLN A 368 -21.46 16.35 -14.31
N PRO A 369 -21.35 16.03 -13.01
CA PRO A 369 -22.32 16.49 -12.02
C PRO A 369 -22.41 18.02 -11.98
N ASN A 370 -23.64 18.55 -12.02
CA ASN A 370 -23.90 19.99 -12.10
C ASN A 370 -25.17 20.37 -11.36
N LEU A 371 -24.99 21.05 -10.23
CA LEU A 371 -26.06 21.66 -9.44
C LEU A 371 -26.22 23.12 -9.83
N SER A 372 -27.43 23.56 -10.17
CA SER A 372 -27.69 24.99 -10.43
C SER A 372 -27.84 25.75 -9.10
N ALA A 373 -27.47 27.04 -9.06
CA ALA A 373 -27.77 27.89 -7.90
C ALA A 373 -29.28 27.94 -7.59
N LYS A 374 -30.14 27.80 -8.61
CA LYS A 374 -31.59 27.69 -8.45
C LYS A 374 -31.97 26.41 -7.69
N SER A 375 -31.38 25.27 -8.04
CA SER A 375 -31.59 23.99 -7.34
C SER A 375 -31.07 24.04 -5.90
N LEU A 376 -29.90 24.65 -5.68
CA LEU A 376 -29.39 24.86 -4.32
C LEU A 376 -30.34 25.74 -3.49
N SER A 377 -30.93 26.77 -4.11
CA SER A 377 -31.88 27.65 -3.41
C SER A 377 -33.13 26.93 -2.91
N THR A 378 -33.49 25.78 -3.52
CA THR A 378 -34.67 24.99 -3.15
C THR A 378 -34.40 23.94 -2.08
N TYR A 379 -33.16 23.82 -1.57
CA TYR A 379 -32.85 22.84 -0.52
C TYR A 379 -33.77 23.06 0.70
N PRO A 380 -34.53 22.05 1.14
CA PRO A 380 -35.36 22.15 2.32
C PRO A 380 -34.48 22.14 3.59
N LEU A 381 -34.70 23.12 4.45
CA LEU A 381 -33.99 23.30 5.72
C LEU A 381 -35.04 23.52 6.82
N GLN A 382 -34.91 22.83 7.95
CA GLN A 382 -35.61 23.24 9.17
C GLN A 382 -34.78 24.28 9.90
N LEU A 383 -35.35 25.47 10.10
CA LEU A 383 -34.69 26.61 10.70
C LEU A 383 -35.07 26.70 12.19
N PRO A 384 -34.10 26.55 13.11
CA PRO A 384 -34.26 26.84 14.53
C PRO A 384 -34.29 28.35 14.80
N SER A 385 -34.64 28.73 16.04
CA SER A 385 -34.39 30.10 16.51
C SER A 385 -32.89 30.43 16.42
N PHE A 386 -32.54 31.70 16.18
CA PHE A 386 -31.15 32.11 16.06
C PHE A 386 -30.31 31.72 17.30
N LYS A 387 -30.90 31.79 18.50
CA LYS A 387 -30.26 31.34 19.74
C LYS A 387 -29.97 29.84 19.73
N GLU A 388 -30.88 29.02 19.21
CA GLU A 388 -30.65 27.58 19.09
C GLU A 388 -29.63 27.25 17.99
N GLN A 389 -29.58 28.02 16.90
CA GLN A 389 -28.53 27.85 15.88
C GLN A 389 -27.12 28.01 16.48
N ILE A 390 -26.91 29.04 17.30
CA ILE A 390 -25.64 29.26 18.01
C ILE A 390 -25.32 28.07 18.94
N GLU A 391 -26.32 27.57 19.66
CA GLU A 391 -26.16 26.41 20.55
C GLU A 391 -25.79 25.14 19.77
N ILE A 392 -26.45 24.90 18.63
CA ILE A 392 -26.12 23.78 17.73
C ILE A 392 -24.67 23.89 17.29
N VAL A 393 -24.25 25.05 16.79
CA VAL A 393 -22.87 25.30 16.34
C VAL A 393 -21.89 25.01 17.48
N SER A 394 -22.14 25.54 18.68
CA SER A 394 -21.28 25.31 19.85
C SER A 394 -21.11 23.82 20.16
N ARG A 395 -22.20 23.04 20.16
CA ARG A 395 -22.13 21.59 20.42
C ARG A 395 -21.41 20.83 19.31
N VAL A 396 -21.64 21.18 18.05
CA VAL A 396 -20.96 20.54 16.92
C VAL A 396 -19.45 20.79 17.00
N GLU A 397 -19.03 22.04 17.23
CA GLU A 397 -17.61 22.41 17.36
C GLU A 397 -16.95 21.68 18.54
N GLU A 398 -17.62 21.57 19.70
CA GLU A 398 -17.12 20.81 20.85
C GLU A 398 -16.88 19.33 20.50
N MET A 399 -17.87 18.68 19.87
CA MET A 399 -17.76 17.26 19.50
C MET A 399 -16.74 17.03 18.37
N PHE A 400 -16.60 17.99 17.45
CA PHE A 400 -15.60 17.94 16.38
C PHE A 400 -14.19 18.10 16.95
N ASN A 401 -14.00 19.00 17.90
CA ASN A 401 -12.72 19.15 18.62
C ASN A 401 -12.37 17.88 19.39
N PHE A 402 -13.32 17.26 20.09
CA PHE A 402 -13.12 15.97 20.74
C PHE A 402 -12.68 14.90 19.73
N SER A 403 -13.38 14.80 18.59
CA SER A 403 -13.04 13.86 17.51
C SER A 403 -11.63 14.08 16.96
N SER A 404 -11.23 15.33 16.73
CA SER A 404 -9.89 15.66 16.21
C SER A 404 -8.79 15.32 17.22
N LEU A 405 -9.02 15.56 18.51
CA LEU A 405 -8.10 15.16 19.58
C LEU A 405 -7.97 13.63 19.68
N ALA A 406 -9.08 12.90 19.55
CA ALA A 406 -9.07 11.43 19.53
C ALA A 406 -8.30 10.88 18.33
N GLU A 407 -8.47 11.48 17.15
CA GLU A 407 -7.76 11.10 15.93
C GLU A 407 -6.24 11.32 16.07
N ALA A 408 -5.83 12.48 16.60
CA ALA A 408 -4.42 12.78 16.85
C ALA A 408 -3.78 11.78 17.83
N LYS A 409 -4.48 11.47 18.95
CA LYS A 409 -4.01 10.46 19.93
C LYS A 409 -3.88 9.08 19.31
N ALA A 410 -4.85 8.66 18.50
CA ALA A 410 -4.82 7.38 17.81
C ALA A 410 -3.65 7.28 16.84
N LYS A 411 -3.39 8.35 16.06
CA LYS A 411 -2.24 8.43 15.16
C LYS A 411 -0.91 8.29 15.90
N THR A 412 -0.72 9.04 16.99
CA THR A 412 0.50 8.92 17.81
C THR A 412 0.65 7.53 18.44
N ALA A 413 -0.44 6.92 18.89
CA ALA A 413 -0.42 5.55 19.40
C ALA A 413 -0.01 4.55 18.32
N LEU A 414 -0.53 4.69 17.09
CA LEU A 414 -0.19 3.82 15.97
C LEU A 414 1.29 3.93 15.59
N GLU A 415 1.84 5.15 15.55
CA GLU A 415 3.27 5.39 15.34
C GLU A 415 4.15 4.71 16.40
N ARG A 416 3.72 4.71 17.66
CA ARG A 416 4.42 4.00 18.75
C ARG A 416 4.33 2.49 18.58
N VAL A 417 3.14 1.96 18.32
CA VAL A 417 2.90 0.52 18.10
C VAL A 417 3.74 -0.02 16.95
N ASN A 418 3.90 0.74 15.87
CA ASN A 418 4.77 0.36 14.75
C ASN A 418 6.25 0.23 15.15
N LYS A 419 6.71 0.91 16.21
CA LYS A 419 8.08 0.78 16.74
C LYS A 419 8.22 -0.30 17.82
N ILE A 420 7.11 -0.71 18.44
CA ILE A 420 7.12 -1.69 19.54
C ILE A 420 7.60 -3.06 19.08
N THR A 421 7.25 -3.50 17.88
CA THR A 421 7.70 -4.81 17.35
C THR A 421 9.22 -4.96 17.40
N GLN A 422 9.97 -4.00 16.87
CA GLN A 422 11.43 -4.06 16.87
C GLN A 422 12.02 -3.90 18.27
N SER A 423 11.38 -3.10 19.14
CA SER A 423 11.78 -3.02 20.54
C SER A 423 11.62 -4.35 21.28
N ILE A 424 10.50 -5.05 21.08
CA ILE A 424 10.23 -6.37 21.68
C ILE A 424 11.24 -7.40 21.17
N LEU A 425 11.48 -7.46 19.86
CA LEU A 425 12.48 -8.35 19.27
C LEU A 425 13.87 -8.07 19.84
N ALA A 426 14.28 -6.80 19.91
CA ALA A 426 15.57 -6.42 20.47
C ALA A 426 15.70 -6.82 21.95
N LYS A 427 14.64 -6.70 22.75
CA LYS A 427 14.62 -7.17 24.15
C LYS A 427 14.67 -8.70 24.26
N ALA A 428 13.97 -9.41 23.38
CA ALA A 428 14.03 -10.87 23.29
C ALA A 428 15.47 -11.33 23.07
N PHE A 429 16.14 -10.77 22.07
CA PHE A 429 17.50 -11.19 21.70
C PHE A 429 18.62 -10.51 22.51
N ARG A 430 18.28 -9.67 23.50
CA ARG A 430 19.16 -9.30 24.63
C ARG A 430 18.92 -10.16 25.87
N GLY A 431 17.95 -11.07 25.81
CA GLY A 431 17.50 -11.92 26.92
C GLY A 431 16.86 -11.17 28.09
N GLU A 432 16.40 -9.93 27.85
CA GLU A 432 15.63 -9.16 28.83
C GLU A 432 14.23 -9.77 29.04
N LEU A 433 13.63 -10.36 28.00
CA LEU A 433 12.29 -10.96 28.10
C LEU A 433 12.27 -12.25 28.93
N THR A 434 13.41 -12.91 29.12
CA THR A 434 13.53 -14.20 29.80
C THR A 434 14.38 -14.13 31.07
N ALA A 435 14.75 -12.94 31.55
CA ALA A 435 15.57 -12.77 32.75
C ALA A 435 14.99 -13.50 33.98
N ASP A 436 13.72 -13.26 34.30
CA ASP A 436 13.04 -13.92 35.43
C ASP A 436 12.94 -15.43 35.23
N TRP A 437 12.69 -15.87 33.99
CA TRP A 437 12.64 -17.30 33.66
C TRP A 437 14.00 -17.96 33.85
N ARG A 438 15.09 -17.34 33.41
CA ARG A 438 16.46 -17.85 33.62
C ARG A 438 16.79 -17.96 35.10
N ALA A 439 16.45 -16.95 35.90
CA ALA A 439 16.68 -16.97 37.34
C ALA A 439 15.93 -18.13 38.04
N ALA A 440 14.72 -18.45 37.57
CA ALA A 440 13.89 -19.52 38.11
C ALA A 440 14.24 -20.93 37.57
N ASN A 441 15.00 -21.05 36.47
CA ASN A 441 15.24 -22.31 35.78
C ASN A 441 16.74 -22.58 35.48
N PRO A 442 17.63 -22.52 36.49
CA PRO A 442 19.08 -22.71 36.27
C PRO A 442 19.42 -24.09 35.68
N ASP A 443 18.69 -25.15 36.05
CA ASP A 443 18.92 -26.52 35.56
C ASP A 443 18.60 -26.73 34.07
N LEU A 444 17.84 -25.81 33.46
CA LEU A 444 17.50 -25.85 32.03
C LEU A 444 18.52 -25.10 31.17
N ILE A 445 19.47 -24.41 31.80
CA ILE A 445 20.55 -23.63 31.17
C ILE A 445 21.93 -23.98 31.77
N SER A 446 22.04 -25.14 32.43
CA SER A 446 23.30 -25.68 32.94
C SER A 446 24.32 -25.92 31.83
N GLU A 447 25.59 -26.16 32.17
CA GLU A 447 26.68 -26.38 31.20
C GLU A 447 26.33 -27.44 30.13
N GLU A 448 25.69 -28.55 30.50
CA GLU A 448 25.27 -29.61 29.56
C GLU A 448 24.14 -29.21 28.59
N LYS A 449 23.41 -28.15 28.95
CA LYS A 449 22.27 -27.60 28.20
C LYS A 449 22.54 -26.18 27.70
N SER A 450 23.79 -25.71 27.79
CA SER A 450 24.20 -24.37 27.41
C SER A 450 24.17 -24.19 25.89
N ALA A 451 24.35 -22.94 25.44
CA ALA A 451 24.47 -22.63 24.02
C ALA A 451 25.70 -23.31 23.39
N GLU A 452 26.80 -23.44 24.13
CA GLU A 452 28.02 -24.14 23.74
C GLU A 452 27.77 -25.63 23.53
N ALA A 453 27.16 -26.32 24.52
CA ALA A 453 26.84 -27.74 24.40
C ALA A 453 25.88 -28.01 23.24
N LEU A 454 24.96 -27.07 22.96
CA LEU A 454 24.06 -27.15 21.81
C LEU A 454 24.79 -26.99 20.48
N LEU A 455 25.71 -26.03 20.37
CA LEU A 455 26.49 -25.81 19.16
C LEU A 455 27.36 -27.02 18.81
N GLU A 456 27.98 -27.66 19.81
CA GLU A 456 28.77 -28.87 19.60
C GLU A 456 27.91 -30.04 19.08
N LYS A 457 26.68 -30.20 19.60
CA LYS A 457 25.71 -31.18 19.07
C LYS A 457 25.36 -30.91 17.60
N ILE A 458 25.15 -29.65 17.23
CA ILE A 458 24.87 -29.24 15.85
C ILE A 458 26.04 -29.60 14.94
N LYS A 459 27.28 -29.28 15.34
CA LYS A 459 28.48 -29.60 14.55
C LYS A 459 28.62 -31.11 14.34
N ALA A 460 28.47 -31.90 15.40
CA ALA A 460 28.57 -33.35 15.34
C ALA A 460 27.52 -33.97 14.38
N GLU A 461 26.26 -33.54 14.47
CA GLU A 461 25.20 -34.01 13.58
C GLU A 461 25.48 -33.64 12.12
N ARG A 462 25.93 -32.40 11.88
CA ARG A 462 26.24 -31.95 10.51
C ARG A 462 27.40 -32.69 9.88
N GLU A 463 28.46 -32.96 10.65
CA GLU A 463 29.54 -33.82 10.19
C GLU A 463 29.05 -35.23 9.87
N ALA A 464 28.14 -35.78 10.68
CA ALA A 464 27.56 -37.09 10.42
C ALA A 464 26.76 -37.09 9.11
N ILE A 465 25.95 -36.04 8.85
CA ILE A 465 25.18 -35.87 7.60
C ILE A 465 26.11 -35.70 6.39
N GLU A 466 27.23 -34.97 6.51
CA GLU A 466 28.19 -34.79 5.41
C GLU A 466 28.98 -36.06 5.10
N LYS A 467 29.21 -36.91 6.11
CA LYS A 467 29.85 -38.22 5.96
C LYS A 467 28.89 -39.29 5.40
N GLN A 468 27.57 -39.04 5.37
CA GLN A 468 26.61 -39.94 4.73
C GLN A 468 26.73 -39.88 3.20
N PRO A 469 26.69 -41.03 2.50
CA PRO A 469 26.74 -41.06 1.04
C PRO A 469 25.51 -40.35 0.47
N LYS A 470 25.73 -39.37 -0.41
CA LYS A 470 24.65 -38.67 -1.11
C LYS A 470 23.78 -39.72 -1.84
N PRO A 471 22.43 -39.66 -1.72
CA PRO A 471 21.58 -40.60 -2.43
C PRO A 471 21.85 -40.50 -3.93
N VAL A 472 22.17 -41.63 -4.55
CA VAL A 472 22.32 -41.75 -6.00
C VAL A 472 20.98 -41.31 -6.60
N ARG A 473 20.96 -40.15 -7.26
CA ARG A 473 19.82 -39.76 -8.10
C ARG A 473 19.61 -40.91 -9.09
N SER A 474 18.44 -41.55 -9.03
CA SER A 474 18.00 -42.47 -10.07
C SER A 474 17.89 -41.65 -11.36
N VAL A 475 18.90 -41.75 -12.21
CA VAL A 475 18.84 -41.24 -13.58
C VAL A 475 17.78 -42.09 -14.28
N ILE A 476 16.56 -41.57 -14.36
CA ILE A 476 15.60 -42.04 -15.35
C ILE A 476 16.31 -41.81 -16.69
N LYS A 477 16.68 -42.90 -17.36
CA LYS A 477 17.24 -42.88 -18.72
C LYS A 477 16.23 -42.16 -19.62
N LYS A 478 16.43 -40.87 -19.86
CA LYS A 478 15.87 -40.24 -21.05
C LYS A 478 16.55 -40.90 -22.23
N ASN A 479 15.73 -41.46 -23.13
CA ASN A 479 16.18 -42.04 -24.38
C ASN A 479 17.16 -41.08 -25.08
N THR A 480 18.43 -41.47 -25.10
CA THR A 480 19.47 -40.82 -25.90
C THR A 480 19.22 -41.18 -27.36
N GLY A 481 18.56 -40.28 -28.09
CA GLY A 481 18.80 -40.18 -29.53
C GLY A 481 20.28 -39.84 -29.75
N GLY A 482 20.93 -40.57 -30.66
CA GLY A 482 22.38 -40.64 -30.81
C GLY A 482 23.08 -39.28 -30.83
N ARG A 483 24.04 -39.11 -29.91
CA ARG A 483 24.96 -37.96 -29.86
C ARG A 483 26.12 -38.25 -30.81
N MET A 484 26.07 -37.69 -32.02
CA MET A 484 27.31 -37.45 -32.77
C MET A 484 27.92 -36.15 -32.23
N SER A 485 29.14 -36.22 -31.72
CA SER A 485 29.94 -35.05 -31.35
C SER A 485 30.30 -34.27 -32.62
N LYS A 486 29.45 -33.32 -33.02
CA LYS A 486 29.85 -32.30 -33.99
C LYS A 486 30.64 -31.23 -33.26
N GLN A 487 31.83 -30.95 -33.77
CA GLN A 487 32.67 -29.83 -33.35
C GLN A 487 31.89 -28.53 -33.59
N ILE A 488 31.95 -27.58 -32.66
CA ILE A 488 31.30 -26.27 -32.81
C ILE A 488 32.00 -25.53 -33.97
N ILE A 489 31.22 -25.11 -34.96
CA ILE A 489 31.71 -24.39 -36.14
C ILE A 489 31.15 -22.96 -36.16
N LYS A 490 31.80 -22.06 -36.90
CA LYS A 490 31.30 -20.69 -37.06
C LYS A 490 29.95 -20.66 -37.78
N VAL A 491 29.12 -19.67 -37.46
CA VAL A 491 27.76 -19.53 -38.02
C VAL A 491 27.75 -19.42 -39.56
N VAL A 492 28.78 -18.82 -40.14
CA VAL A 492 28.97 -18.71 -41.60
C VAL A 492 29.16 -20.09 -42.25
N GLU A 493 29.95 -20.96 -41.61
CA GLU A 493 30.18 -22.33 -42.09
C GLU A 493 28.93 -23.18 -41.92
N ALA A 494 28.19 -23.00 -40.83
CA ALA A 494 26.91 -23.66 -40.61
C ALA A 494 25.89 -23.31 -41.72
N LEU A 495 25.81 -22.03 -42.13
CA LEU A 495 24.96 -21.60 -43.25
C LEU A 495 25.45 -22.12 -44.61
N LYS A 496 26.77 -22.17 -44.84
CA LYS A 496 27.36 -22.80 -46.05
C LYS A 496 27.01 -24.28 -46.16
N GLN A 497 27.10 -25.01 -45.05
CA GLN A 497 26.74 -26.43 -45.01
C GLN A 497 25.23 -26.67 -45.17
N ALA A 498 24.40 -25.76 -44.63
CA ALA A 498 22.95 -25.87 -44.74
C ALA A 498 22.41 -25.53 -46.14
N GLY A 499 23.10 -24.67 -46.89
CA GLY A 499 22.74 -24.29 -48.26
C GLY A 499 21.41 -23.55 -48.40
N LYS A 500 20.79 -23.13 -47.30
CA LYS A 500 19.50 -22.45 -47.22
C LYS A 500 19.44 -21.52 -46.02
N PRO A 501 18.54 -20.52 -46.00
CA PRO A 501 18.32 -19.69 -44.82
C PRO A 501 17.90 -20.51 -43.60
N LEU A 502 18.37 -20.12 -42.42
CA LEU A 502 18.04 -20.77 -41.14
C LEU A 502 17.50 -19.73 -40.14
N SER A 503 16.51 -20.11 -39.34
CA SER A 503 16.13 -19.33 -38.14
C SER A 503 17.24 -19.35 -37.09
N GLY A 504 17.24 -18.41 -36.15
CA GLY A 504 18.24 -18.35 -35.06
C GLY A 504 18.38 -19.66 -34.27
N GLN A 505 17.28 -20.37 -33.98
CA GLN A 505 17.32 -21.67 -33.29
C GLN A 505 17.90 -22.78 -34.18
N GLN A 506 17.55 -22.80 -35.46
CA GLN A 506 18.10 -23.78 -36.41
C GLN A 506 19.59 -23.53 -36.65
N LEU A 507 20.01 -22.27 -36.69
CA LEU A 507 21.41 -21.88 -36.87
C LEU A 507 22.26 -22.27 -35.65
N LEU A 508 21.72 -22.11 -34.43
CA LEU A 508 22.37 -22.56 -33.20
C LEU A 508 22.64 -24.07 -33.22
N ALA A 509 21.62 -24.86 -33.58
CA ALA A 509 21.75 -26.31 -33.72
C ALA A 509 22.70 -26.71 -34.87
N ALA A 510 22.64 -26.00 -36.01
CA ALA A 510 23.50 -26.27 -37.17
C ALA A 510 24.98 -25.96 -36.91
N ALA A 511 25.26 -24.93 -36.10
CA ALA A 511 26.61 -24.58 -35.65
C ALA A 511 27.17 -25.56 -34.60
N GLY A 512 26.40 -26.58 -34.20
CA GLY A 512 26.86 -27.66 -33.31
C GLY A 512 26.69 -27.36 -31.82
N TYR A 513 25.96 -26.29 -31.45
CA TYR A 513 25.66 -26.00 -30.06
C TYR A 513 24.62 -26.98 -29.49
N PRO A 514 24.81 -27.52 -28.28
CA PRO A 514 23.88 -28.46 -27.69
C PRO A 514 22.57 -27.79 -27.23
N SER A 515 21.48 -28.54 -27.11
CA SER A 515 20.17 -27.98 -26.71
C SER A 515 20.13 -27.44 -25.28
N ASP A 516 21.17 -27.72 -24.47
CA ASP A 516 21.39 -27.24 -23.11
C ASP A 516 22.60 -26.30 -23.00
N SER A 517 22.93 -25.55 -24.06
CA SER A 517 24.05 -24.59 -24.07
C SER A 517 24.08 -23.68 -22.84
N SER A 518 25.27 -23.52 -22.24
CA SER A 518 25.49 -22.58 -21.14
C SER A 518 25.32 -21.13 -21.61
N THR A 519 25.13 -20.20 -20.67
CA THR A 519 25.04 -18.77 -20.97
C THR A 519 26.26 -18.27 -21.75
N GLU A 520 27.47 -18.73 -21.40
CA GLU A 520 28.73 -18.39 -22.08
C GLU A 520 28.76 -18.88 -23.53
N GLN A 521 28.23 -20.08 -23.80
CA GLN A 521 28.15 -20.64 -25.15
C GLN A 521 27.14 -19.89 -26.03
N LEU A 522 26.00 -19.50 -25.45
CA LEU A 522 25.00 -18.69 -26.16
C LEU A 522 25.53 -17.29 -26.46
N GLU A 523 26.25 -16.67 -25.51
CA GLU A 523 26.91 -15.38 -25.74
C GLU A 523 27.92 -15.46 -26.87
N GLN A 524 28.76 -16.51 -26.89
CA GLN A 524 29.72 -16.72 -27.98
C GLN A 524 29.04 -16.92 -29.34
N PHE A 525 27.91 -17.62 -29.39
CA PHE A 525 27.10 -17.78 -30.60
C PHE A 525 26.53 -16.44 -31.10
N PHE A 526 25.98 -15.62 -30.20
CA PHE A 526 25.45 -14.30 -30.59
C PHE A 526 26.55 -13.33 -31.01
N LEU A 527 27.73 -13.41 -30.40
CA LEU A 527 28.91 -12.66 -30.83
C LEU A 527 29.34 -13.07 -32.25
N ASP A 528 29.35 -14.37 -32.56
CA ASP A 528 29.70 -14.87 -33.90
C ASP A 528 28.67 -14.42 -34.96
N ILE A 529 27.37 -14.40 -34.63
CA ILE A 529 26.34 -13.81 -35.51
C ILE A 529 26.58 -12.32 -35.73
N ARG A 530 26.85 -11.57 -34.66
CA ARG A 530 27.08 -10.12 -34.75
C ARG A 530 28.29 -9.84 -35.62
N ASP A 531 29.41 -10.51 -35.36
CA ASP A 531 30.66 -10.30 -36.08
C ASP A 531 30.49 -10.69 -37.57
N ALA A 532 29.76 -11.76 -37.88
CA ALA A 532 29.43 -12.15 -39.26
C ALA A 532 28.51 -11.15 -39.99
N LEU A 533 27.62 -10.45 -39.27
CA LEU A 533 26.73 -9.42 -39.82
C LEU A 533 27.41 -8.07 -40.01
N THR A 534 28.26 -7.65 -39.05
CA THR A 534 28.73 -6.26 -38.96
C THR A 534 30.21 -6.08 -39.27
N ILE A 535 31.02 -7.14 -39.13
CA ILE A 535 32.48 -7.07 -39.35
C ILE A 535 32.85 -7.81 -40.64
N GLU A 536 32.41 -9.06 -40.78
CA GLU A 536 32.73 -9.88 -41.95
C GLU A 536 31.76 -9.67 -43.11
N GLU A 537 30.57 -9.09 -42.86
CA GLU A 537 29.46 -8.92 -43.81
C GLU A 537 29.13 -10.20 -44.64
N SER A 538 29.40 -11.36 -44.05
CA SER A 538 29.38 -12.66 -44.72
C SER A 538 28.00 -13.31 -44.71
N ILE A 539 27.09 -12.79 -43.87
CA ILE A 539 25.69 -13.21 -43.76
C ILE A 539 24.77 -11.99 -43.76
N VAL A 540 23.51 -12.19 -44.15
CA VAL A 540 22.45 -11.19 -44.11
C VAL A 540 21.30 -11.66 -43.23
N LYS A 541 20.67 -10.72 -42.54
CA LYS A 541 19.43 -10.94 -41.80
C LYS A 541 18.24 -10.74 -42.74
N LEU A 542 17.37 -11.74 -42.84
CA LEU A 542 16.13 -11.67 -43.62
C LEU A 542 14.98 -11.15 -42.74
N GLU A 543 13.95 -10.57 -43.37
CA GLU A 543 12.75 -10.10 -42.66
C GLU A 543 12.05 -11.25 -41.90
N ARG A 544 11.42 -10.92 -40.77
CA ARG A 544 10.74 -11.88 -39.89
C ARG A 544 9.63 -12.61 -40.66
N GLY A 545 9.69 -13.94 -40.66
CA GLY A 545 8.54 -14.77 -41.01
C GLY A 545 7.40 -14.61 -39.99
N GLY A 546 6.21 -15.15 -40.32
CA GLY A 546 5.01 -15.10 -39.46
C GLY A 546 5.15 -15.79 -38.08
N ASP A 547 6.33 -16.36 -37.78
CA ASP A 547 6.75 -17.01 -36.55
C ASP A 547 7.53 -16.09 -35.58
N SER A 548 7.65 -14.78 -35.90
CA SER A 548 8.31 -13.76 -35.06
C SER A 548 9.79 -14.04 -34.75
N GLN A 549 10.43 -14.94 -35.49
CA GLN A 549 11.86 -15.26 -35.37
C GLN A 549 12.68 -14.55 -36.46
N ASP A 550 13.92 -14.24 -36.12
CA ASP A 550 14.89 -13.68 -37.06
C ASP A 550 15.55 -14.82 -37.87
N TRP A 551 15.65 -14.62 -39.19
CA TRP A 551 16.23 -15.57 -40.15
C TRP A 551 17.53 -15.04 -40.74
N PHE A 552 18.47 -15.94 -41.03
CA PHE A 552 19.81 -15.62 -41.52
C PHE A 552 20.16 -16.43 -42.78
N ALA A 553 20.84 -15.80 -43.73
CA ALA A 553 21.31 -16.42 -44.97
C ALA A 553 22.72 -15.91 -45.32
N LEU A 554 23.46 -16.63 -46.17
CA LEU A 554 24.74 -16.12 -46.68
C LEU A 554 24.51 -14.87 -47.54
N ALA A 555 25.41 -13.90 -47.43
CA ALA A 555 25.43 -12.77 -48.35
C ALA A 555 25.81 -13.29 -49.76
N ASN A 556 25.00 -13.00 -50.77
CA ASN A 556 25.30 -13.39 -52.15
C ASN A 556 26.46 -12.55 -52.68
N ASN A 557 27.59 -13.18 -53.03
CA ASN A 557 28.60 -12.58 -53.89
C ASN A 557 28.02 -12.41 -55.30
N LYS A 558 27.35 -11.28 -55.58
CA LYS A 558 27.27 -10.73 -56.93
C LYS A 558 28.35 -9.66 -57.08
N ALA A 559 29.12 -9.83 -58.14
CA ALA A 559 30.44 -9.26 -58.39
C ALA A 559 30.51 -7.72 -58.34
N LYS A 560 31.67 -7.22 -57.89
CA LYS A 560 32.34 -6.11 -58.58
C LYS A 560 32.55 -6.55 -60.04
N ASN A 561 31.66 -6.10 -60.91
CA ASN A 561 31.89 -5.59 -62.27
C ASN A 561 30.54 -5.35 -62.95
#